data_AF-A0A4U7MYZ3-F1
#
_entry.id   AF-A0A4U7MYZ3-F1
#
_cell.length_a   1.000
_cell.length_b   1.000
_cell.length_c   1.000
_cell.angle_alpha   90.00
_cell.angle_beta   90.00
_cell.angle_gamma   90.00
#
_symmetry.space_group_name_H-M   'P 1'
#
loop_
_entity.id
_entity.type
_entity.pdbx_description
1 polymer ?
#
loop_
_entity_poly.entity_id
_entity_poly.type
_entity_poly.pdbx_seq_one_letter_code
_entity_poly.pdbx_strand_id
1 'polypeptide(L)'
;MAQNLGLSQIKKGLPLKPDGLSLNNCNRLAHFLLMIKSLSPMSRNAMGALALTIAGCAAINQPINKPISAGQSSSSADTSFIPENLDDSVYIGLAFSGGGTRASAFAHGMLTELQATSRSKSNPDGLLKHVRLVTGVSGGSVTAAYYGLRGPKGLSTYRDGYLVKDGEKYMSTSAFNPITLSKGISGGVNSRDTFARFMDETIFHGATYKELLKNRDIQTWINASDIANNAPFLFTPETFDALCSDLSQLPISEAVAASAAVPLVFSPIVLKSHQGCKYTEPDWLVAARHNPESTSAMRAYAQALESYRDPAKVRYVKLLDGAVTDNFGTTGLSVARAKAKNSYGPLTERQAVQIKRMLFLVADAGTQKDYRWTQNIKGPGGLQLAQSIASSATGAATRVGYDVMRLTLRNWHADLIDFRCGLSPDDVVRLRGHSENWDCADVKLFVGDISFADLDADMRRQLNEIPTRLTLPAPQVDLAILAGRESTRRSSEFNGFLKSLKQSASTVSPNARRITPIKN
;
A
#
# COMPACT_ATOMS: atom_id res chain seq x y z
N MET A 1 16.89 26.22 54.04
CA MET A 1 16.74 26.44 55.50
C MET A 1 15.94 25.28 56.05
N ALA A 2 16.52 24.61 57.04
CA ALA A 2 15.99 23.43 57.72
C ALA A 2 15.01 23.81 58.84
N GLN A 3 14.09 22.88 59.16
CA GLN A 3 13.38 22.63 60.43
C GLN A 3 12.32 21.55 60.09
N ASN A 4 12.42 20.26 60.43
CA ASN A 4 12.66 19.53 61.68
C ASN A 4 11.63 19.78 62.79
N LEU A 5 10.83 18.74 63.09
CA LEU A 5 10.17 18.33 64.36
C LEU A 5 8.95 17.45 63.99
N GLY A 6 8.71 16.24 64.53
CA GLY A 6 9.37 15.48 65.57
C GLY A 6 8.84 14.04 65.60
N LEU A 7 9.67 13.15 66.17
CA LEU A 7 9.37 11.75 66.44
C LEU A 7 8.41 11.58 67.63
N SER A 8 7.55 10.57 67.55
CA SER A 8 7.06 9.81 68.71
C SER A 8 6.92 8.34 68.31
N GLN A 9 7.62 7.49 69.06
CA GLN A 9 7.72 6.04 68.94
C GLN A 9 6.92 5.38 70.06
N ILE A 10 5.99 4.47 69.76
CA ILE A 10 5.69 3.31 70.62
C ILE A 10 5.47 2.07 69.75
N LYS A 11 6.22 1.02 70.07
CA LYS A 11 6.30 -0.31 69.44
C LYS A 11 5.16 -1.25 69.90
N LYS A 12 4.69 -2.14 69.00
CA LYS A 12 4.80 -3.64 69.05
C LYS A 12 3.63 -4.35 68.33
N GLY A 13 3.94 -5.29 67.42
CA GLY A 13 3.05 -6.42 67.06
C GLY A 13 3.01 -6.84 65.57
N LEU A 14 3.72 -7.93 65.23
CA LEU A 14 3.81 -8.71 63.96
C LEU A 14 2.47 -9.13 63.29
N PRO A 15 2.47 -9.78 62.08
CA PRO A 15 3.24 -9.55 60.86
C PRO A 15 2.34 -9.50 59.58
N LEU A 16 2.96 -9.06 58.49
CA LEU A 16 2.40 -8.95 57.14
C LEU A 16 1.99 -10.32 56.53
N LYS A 17 0.78 -10.37 55.94
CA LYS A 17 0.44 -11.29 54.85
C LYS A 17 0.42 -10.51 53.53
N PRO A 18 1.19 -10.91 52.51
CA PRO A 18 0.88 -10.61 51.13
C PRO A 18 0.43 -11.91 50.44
N ASP A 19 -0.88 -12.03 50.21
CA ASP A 19 -1.43 -13.07 49.34
C ASP A 19 -1.19 -12.68 47.86
N GLY A 20 -0.65 -13.63 47.08
CA GLY A 20 -1.11 -13.83 45.71
C GLY A 20 -0.27 -13.33 44.53
N LEU A 21 1.07 -13.46 44.55
CA LEU A 21 1.86 -13.51 43.31
C LEU A 21 1.81 -14.94 42.74
N SER A 22 1.10 -15.12 41.63
CA SER A 22 0.98 -16.38 40.87
C SER A 22 2.35 -16.90 40.42
N LEU A 23 2.82 -17.96 41.11
CA LEU A 23 4.11 -18.66 40.92
C LEU A 23 4.05 -19.78 39.85
N ASN A 24 3.04 -19.79 38.97
CA ASN A 24 2.71 -20.98 38.19
C ASN A 24 3.62 -21.27 36.98
N ASN A 25 4.42 -20.32 36.49
CA ASN A 25 5.28 -20.53 35.32
C ASN A 25 6.71 -20.99 35.67
N CYS A 26 7.29 -20.52 36.79
CA CYS A 26 8.62 -20.97 37.22
C CYS A 26 8.61 -22.42 37.74
N ASN A 27 7.56 -22.84 38.46
CA ASN A 27 7.43 -24.23 38.92
C ASN A 27 7.22 -25.21 37.77
N ARG A 28 6.55 -24.81 36.68
CA ARG A 28 6.38 -25.66 35.49
C ARG A 28 7.69 -25.84 34.72
N LEU A 29 8.52 -24.80 34.63
CA LEU A 29 9.84 -24.87 34.02
C LEU A 29 10.80 -25.74 34.86
N ALA A 30 10.74 -25.62 36.19
CA ALA A 30 11.50 -26.46 37.10
C ALA A 30 11.08 -27.93 37.04
N HIS A 31 9.78 -28.23 36.97
CA HIS A 31 9.26 -29.59 36.79
C HIS A 31 9.63 -30.19 35.42
N PHE A 32 9.62 -29.37 34.36
CA PHE A 32 10.04 -29.80 33.02
C PHE A 32 11.54 -30.12 32.98
N LEU A 33 12.38 -29.29 33.61
CA LEU A 33 13.82 -29.52 33.73
C LEU A 33 14.16 -30.73 34.61
N LEU A 34 13.36 -31.03 35.64
CA LEU A 34 13.50 -32.22 36.48
C LEU A 34 13.06 -33.50 35.74
N MET A 35 11.99 -33.44 34.94
CA MET A 35 11.57 -34.55 34.05
C MET A 35 12.64 -34.88 32.99
N ILE A 36 13.34 -33.87 32.45
CA ILE A 36 14.45 -34.10 31.50
C ILE A 36 15.65 -34.76 32.19
N LYS A 37 15.86 -34.51 33.49
CA LYS A 37 16.93 -35.14 34.27
C LYS A 37 16.63 -36.59 34.65
N SER A 38 15.36 -37.01 34.71
CA SER A 38 14.97 -38.40 35.02
C SER A 38 14.99 -39.34 33.79
N LEU A 39 15.25 -38.81 32.60
CA LEU A 39 15.40 -39.59 31.37
C LEU A 39 16.80 -40.24 31.30
N SER A 40 16.85 -41.49 30.82
CA SER A 40 18.11 -42.20 30.58
C SER A 40 19.03 -41.41 29.63
N PRO A 41 20.37 -41.52 29.73
CA PRO A 41 21.29 -40.79 28.85
C PRO A 41 21.01 -41.05 27.35
N MET A 42 20.52 -42.24 27.01
CA MET A 42 20.12 -42.61 25.65
C MET A 42 18.87 -41.85 25.17
N SER A 43 17.89 -41.60 26.04
CA SER A 43 16.68 -40.83 25.71
C SER A 43 16.92 -39.31 25.70
N ARG A 44 17.87 -38.79 26.50
CA ARG A 44 18.33 -37.39 26.42
C ARG A 44 19.08 -37.10 25.12
N ASN A 45 19.92 -38.02 24.66
CA ASN A 45 20.61 -37.91 23.38
C ASN A 45 19.63 -38.05 22.20
N ALA A 46 18.61 -38.91 22.30
CA ALA A 46 17.56 -39.01 21.29
C ALA A 46 16.68 -37.74 21.22
N MET A 47 16.31 -37.14 22.36
CA MET A 47 15.60 -35.85 22.39
C MET A 47 16.47 -34.68 21.91
N GLY A 48 17.77 -34.68 22.23
CA GLY A 48 18.72 -33.68 21.72
C GLY A 48 18.92 -33.80 20.21
N ALA A 49 19.05 -35.02 19.69
CA ALA A 49 19.14 -35.28 18.25
C ALA A 49 17.83 -34.95 17.53
N LEU A 50 16.67 -35.24 18.14
CA LEU A 50 15.35 -34.86 17.61
C LEU A 50 15.15 -33.33 17.62
N ALA A 51 15.61 -32.63 18.65
CA ALA A 51 15.58 -31.17 18.69
C ALA A 51 16.53 -30.54 17.65
N LEU A 52 17.69 -31.13 17.40
CA LEU A 52 18.64 -30.72 16.36
C LEU A 52 18.11 -30.99 14.94
N THR A 53 17.41 -32.11 14.71
CA THR A 53 16.79 -32.41 13.41
C THR A 53 15.54 -31.57 13.15
N ILE A 54 14.75 -31.24 14.18
CA ILE A 54 13.61 -30.31 14.07
C ILE A 54 14.11 -28.86 13.88
N ALA A 55 15.21 -28.46 14.51
CA ALA A 55 15.84 -27.15 14.28
C ALA A 55 16.46 -27.02 12.87
N GLY A 56 16.95 -28.12 12.29
CA GLY A 56 17.48 -28.17 10.92
C GLY A 56 16.43 -28.02 9.81
N CYS A 57 15.14 -28.23 10.13
CA CYS A 57 14.01 -28.03 9.23
C CYS A 57 13.32 -26.66 9.41
N ALA A 58 13.98 -25.69 10.06
CA ALA A 58 13.51 -24.30 10.03
C ALA A 58 13.49 -23.82 8.58
N ALA A 59 12.27 -23.69 8.01
CA ALA A 59 12.04 -23.32 6.62
C ALA A 59 12.83 -22.06 6.25
N ILE A 60 13.90 -22.24 5.48
CA ILE A 60 14.72 -21.14 4.99
C ILE A 60 13.83 -20.30 4.06
N ASN A 61 13.67 -19.02 4.39
CA ASN A 61 12.88 -18.10 3.60
C ASN A 61 13.63 -17.73 2.30
N GLN A 62 13.48 -18.59 1.29
CA GLN A 62 14.15 -18.44 -0.01
C GLN A 62 13.66 -17.19 -0.75
N PRO A 63 14.51 -16.57 -1.61
CA PRO A 63 14.07 -15.49 -2.48
C PRO A 63 12.97 -15.92 -3.46
N ILE A 64 11.99 -15.05 -3.71
CA ILE A 64 10.87 -15.35 -4.64
C ILE A 64 11.10 -14.93 -6.09
N ASN A 65 12.03 -13.99 -6.34
CA ASN A 65 12.31 -13.50 -7.67
C ASN A 65 13.28 -14.41 -8.42
N LYS A 66 13.05 -14.52 -9.72
CA LYS A 66 13.92 -15.24 -10.65
C LYS A 66 14.79 -14.24 -11.42
N PRO A 67 16.05 -14.60 -11.72
CA PRO A 67 16.92 -13.75 -12.51
C PRO A 67 16.37 -13.61 -13.94
N ILE A 68 16.64 -12.47 -14.59
CA ILE A 68 16.56 -12.41 -16.06
C ILE A 68 17.63 -13.33 -16.68
N SER A 69 17.35 -13.85 -17.87
CA SER A 69 18.29 -14.74 -18.56
C SER A 69 19.63 -14.04 -18.80
N ALA A 70 20.74 -14.75 -18.61
CA ALA A 70 22.09 -14.19 -18.75
C ALA A 70 22.27 -13.56 -20.14
N GLY A 71 22.76 -12.32 -20.19
CA GLY A 71 22.98 -11.58 -21.42
C GLY A 71 21.76 -10.87 -22.01
N GLN A 72 20.55 -11.06 -21.46
CA GLN A 72 19.42 -10.19 -21.78
C GLN A 72 19.62 -8.83 -21.11
N SER A 73 19.39 -7.76 -21.87
CA SER A 73 19.25 -6.43 -21.28
C SER A 73 18.01 -6.44 -20.39
N SER A 74 18.15 -5.91 -19.18
CA SER A 74 17.00 -5.48 -18.40
C SER A 74 16.33 -4.36 -19.20
N SER A 75 15.37 -4.71 -20.06
CA SER A 75 14.85 -3.77 -21.04
C SER A 75 14.06 -2.71 -20.29
N SER A 76 14.69 -1.54 -20.14
CA SER A 76 14.11 -0.25 -19.79
C SER A 76 13.14 0.20 -20.89
N ALA A 77 12.17 -0.65 -21.23
CA ALA A 77 10.99 -0.21 -21.96
C ALA A 77 10.30 0.75 -21.02
N ASP A 78 10.58 2.04 -21.22
CA ASP A 78 10.11 3.20 -20.49
C ASP A 78 8.72 2.93 -19.88
N THR A 79 8.68 2.50 -18.61
CA THR A 79 7.44 2.10 -17.95
C THR A 79 6.64 3.30 -17.46
N SER A 80 6.94 4.49 -17.97
CA SER A 80 6.12 5.69 -17.91
C SER A 80 4.83 5.54 -18.75
N PHE A 81 4.29 4.33 -18.84
CA PHE A 81 3.03 4.05 -19.53
C PHE A 81 1.87 4.61 -18.70
N ILE A 82 1.49 5.85 -18.99
CA ILE A 82 0.08 6.19 -18.95
C ILE A 82 -0.58 5.41 -20.10
N PRO A 83 -1.68 4.69 -19.82
CA PRO A 83 -2.40 3.90 -20.81
C PRO A 83 -2.59 4.60 -22.16
N GLU A 84 -2.38 3.87 -23.25
CA GLU A 84 -2.34 4.42 -24.62
C GLU A 84 -3.60 5.20 -25.00
N ASN A 85 -4.73 4.93 -24.34
CA ASN A 85 -6.01 5.48 -24.73
C ASN A 85 -6.70 6.35 -23.65
N LEU A 86 -6.76 7.66 -23.91
CA LEU A 86 -7.55 8.64 -23.15
C LEU A 86 -8.82 9.01 -23.94
N ASP A 87 -9.60 8.01 -24.37
CA ASP A 87 -10.78 8.11 -25.26
C ASP A 87 -11.85 9.16 -24.87
N ASP A 88 -11.73 9.82 -23.73
CA ASP A 88 -12.66 10.86 -23.29
C ASP A 88 -11.96 12.08 -22.63
N SER A 89 -10.64 12.22 -22.77
CA SER A 89 -9.86 13.28 -22.11
C SER A 89 -9.95 13.26 -20.57
N VAL A 90 -10.32 12.11 -19.99
CA VAL A 90 -10.48 11.90 -18.54
C VAL A 90 -9.43 10.92 -18.03
N TYR A 91 -8.80 11.25 -16.92
CA TYR A 91 -7.89 10.37 -16.19
C TYR A 91 -8.36 10.23 -14.74
N ILE A 92 -8.58 8.99 -14.29
CA ILE A 92 -8.86 8.69 -12.89
C ILE A 92 -7.72 7.83 -12.32
N GLY A 93 -7.05 8.35 -11.29
CA GLY A 93 -6.08 7.61 -10.49
C GLY A 93 -6.66 7.28 -9.11
N LEU A 94 -6.49 6.04 -8.67
CA LEU A 94 -7.01 5.57 -7.38
C LEU A 94 -5.88 5.01 -6.53
N ALA A 95 -5.87 5.37 -5.25
CA ALA A 95 -4.93 4.85 -4.26
C ALA A 95 -5.69 4.15 -3.13
N PHE A 96 -5.29 2.94 -2.77
CA PHE A 96 -5.97 2.12 -1.78
C PHE A 96 -5.09 1.89 -0.56
N SER A 97 -5.56 2.36 0.60
CA SER A 97 -4.81 2.30 1.84
C SER A 97 -4.63 0.88 2.40
N GLY A 98 -3.69 0.74 3.34
CA GLY A 98 -3.58 -0.46 4.16
C GLY A 98 -4.68 -0.58 5.21
N GLY A 99 -4.76 -1.74 5.86
CA GLY A 99 -5.78 -2.00 6.90
C GLY A 99 -6.50 -3.35 6.82
N GLY A 100 -5.95 -4.32 6.09
CA GLY A 100 -6.51 -5.67 5.95
C GLY A 100 -7.83 -5.67 5.15
N THR A 101 -8.70 -6.66 5.42
CA THR A 101 -9.95 -6.85 4.68
C THR A 101 -10.88 -5.63 4.77
N ARG A 102 -10.83 -4.85 5.87
CA ARG A 102 -11.60 -3.60 6.01
C ARG A 102 -11.23 -2.59 4.91
N ALA A 103 -9.93 -2.40 4.68
CA ALA A 103 -9.45 -1.47 3.66
C ALA A 103 -9.80 -1.95 2.26
N SER A 104 -9.67 -3.26 2.00
CA SER A 104 -10.07 -3.85 0.72
C SER A 104 -11.57 -3.68 0.44
N ALA A 105 -12.41 -3.86 1.46
CA ALA A 105 -13.86 -3.70 1.38
C ALA A 105 -14.26 -2.24 1.14
N PHE A 106 -13.63 -1.29 1.85
CA PHE A 106 -13.87 0.13 1.65
C PHE A 106 -13.47 0.60 0.23
N ALA A 107 -12.29 0.19 -0.24
CA ALA A 107 -11.85 0.45 -1.61
C ALA A 107 -12.78 -0.18 -2.66
N HIS A 108 -13.30 -1.39 -2.40
CA HIS A 108 -14.33 -2.00 -3.25
C HIS A 108 -15.62 -1.18 -3.29
N GLY A 109 -16.01 -0.58 -2.17
CA GLY A 109 -17.11 0.39 -2.09
C GLY A 109 -16.90 1.60 -3.00
N MET A 110 -15.72 2.22 -2.95
CA MET A 110 -15.36 3.33 -3.86
C MET A 110 -15.48 2.93 -5.34
N LEU A 111 -14.90 1.78 -5.71
CA LEU A 111 -14.99 1.27 -7.09
C LEU A 111 -16.44 1.00 -7.52
N THR A 112 -17.27 0.49 -6.61
CA THR A 112 -18.70 0.25 -6.85
C THR A 112 -19.46 1.55 -7.11
N GLU A 113 -19.14 2.61 -6.37
CA GLU A 113 -19.77 3.93 -6.59
C GLU A 113 -19.31 4.58 -7.91
N LEU A 114 -18.03 4.46 -8.25
CA LEU A 114 -17.52 4.89 -9.55
C LEU A 114 -18.20 4.12 -10.70
N GLN A 115 -18.44 2.81 -10.55
CA GLN A 115 -19.15 2.02 -11.56
C GLN A 115 -20.61 2.43 -11.70
N ALA A 116 -21.28 2.72 -10.58
CA ALA A 116 -22.68 3.13 -10.58
C ALA A 116 -22.88 4.53 -11.20
N THR A 117 -21.88 5.40 -11.06
CA THR A 117 -21.92 6.77 -11.57
C THR A 117 -21.83 6.80 -13.09
N SER A 118 -22.80 7.47 -13.74
CA SER A 118 -22.91 7.56 -15.21
C SER A 118 -23.03 6.21 -15.92
N ARG A 119 -23.45 5.16 -15.19
CA ARG A 119 -23.74 3.85 -15.75
C ARG A 119 -24.97 3.90 -16.64
N SER A 120 -24.88 3.29 -17.81
CA SER A 120 -26.00 3.14 -18.74
C SER A 120 -25.89 1.81 -19.49
N LYS A 121 -26.87 1.51 -20.35
CA LYS A 121 -26.77 0.33 -21.24
C LYS A 121 -25.57 0.42 -22.20
N SER A 122 -25.22 1.62 -22.66
CA SER A 122 -24.07 1.86 -23.54
C SER A 122 -22.75 2.07 -22.79
N ASN A 123 -22.81 2.35 -21.48
CA ASN A 123 -21.65 2.50 -20.60
C ASN A 123 -21.83 1.67 -19.32
N PRO A 124 -21.70 0.33 -19.39
CA PRO A 124 -21.92 -0.55 -18.24
C PRO A 124 -20.90 -0.35 -17.11
N ASP A 125 -19.73 0.22 -17.42
CA ASP A 125 -18.62 0.42 -16.48
C ASP A 125 -18.66 1.79 -15.79
N GLY A 126 -19.61 2.67 -16.15
CA GLY A 126 -19.74 3.98 -15.52
C GLY A 126 -18.48 4.82 -15.66
N LEU A 127 -17.94 5.33 -14.55
CA LEU A 127 -16.66 6.05 -14.56
C LEU A 127 -15.43 5.14 -14.55
N LEU A 128 -15.60 3.84 -14.31
CA LEU A 128 -14.45 2.92 -14.24
C LEU A 128 -13.72 2.78 -15.58
N LYS A 129 -14.40 3.05 -16.71
CA LYS A 129 -13.74 3.10 -18.02
C LYS A 129 -12.63 4.15 -18.12
N HIS A 130 -12.57 5.12 -17.20
CA HIS A 130 -11.56 6.18 -17.14
C HIS A 130 -10.51 5.95 -16.05
N VAL A 131 -10.56 4.83 -15.32
CA VAL A 131 -9.49 4.50 -14.37
C VAL A 131 -8.25 4.12 -15.17
N ARG A 132 -7.15 4.80 -14.88
CA ARG A 132 -5.88 4.67 -15.60
C ARG A 132 -4.73 4.28 -14.69
N LEU A 133 -4.89 4.52 -13.38
CA LEU A 133 -3.95 4.09 -12.36
C LEU A 133 -4.73 3.54 -11.15
N VAL A 134 -4.29 2.39 -10.67
CA VAL A 134 -4.60 1.91 -9.32
C VAL A 134 -3.30 1.60 -8.59
N THR A 135 -3.16 2.11 -7.37
CA THR A 135 -2.03 1.81 -6.50
C THR A 135 -2.54 1.35 -5.14
N GLY A 136 -1.83 0.45 -4.47
CA GLY A 136 -2.25 0.01 -3.15
C GLY A 136 -1.16 -0.63 -2.31
N VAL A 137 -1.44 -0.69 -1.01
CA VAL A 137 -0.60 -1.35 0.00
C VAL A 137 -1.43 -2.24 0.91
N SER A 138 -0.84 -3.30 1.46
CA SER A 138 -1.49 -4.23 2.39
C SER A 138 -2.85 -4.70 1.85
N GLY A 139 -3.95 -4.57 2.59
CA GLY A 139 -5.31 -4.86 2.09
C GLY A 139 -5.69 -4.09 0.81
N GLY A 140 -5.28 -2.83 0.66
CA GLY A 140 -5.48 -2.05 -0.55
C GLY A 140 -4.73 -2.60 -1.77
N SER A 141 -3.57 -3.23 -1.57
CA SER A 141 -2.83 -3.89 -2.65
C SER A 141 -3.60 -5.07 -3.25
N VAL A 142 -4.39 -5.77 -2.43
CA VAL A 142 -5.27 -6.85 -2.90
C VAL A 142 -6.29 -6.27 -3.89
N THR A 143 -6.94 -5.17 -3.53
CA THR A 143 -7.93 -4.51 -4.39
C THR A 143 -7.29 -3.94 -5.65
N ALA A 144 -6.12 -3.30 -5.54
CA ALA A 144 -5.37 -2.77 -6.69
C ALA A 144 -5.00 -3.88 -7.67
N ALA A 145 -4.40 -4.97 -7.18
CA ALA A 145 -4.00 -6.12 -7.99
C ALA A 145 -5.20 -6.82 -8.65
N TYR A 146 -6.27 -7.05 -7.89
CA TYR A 146 -7.47 -7.70 -8.39
C TYR A 146 -8.17 -6.85 -9.46
N TYR A 147 -8.36 -5.57 -9.21
CA TYR A 147 -8.97 -4.65 -10.17
C TYR A 147 -8.08 -4.44 -11.40
N GLY A 148 -6.76 -4.30 -11.22
CA GLY A 148 -5.80 -4.22 -12.32
C GLY A 148 -5.85 -5.44 -13.22
N LEU A 149 -5.98 -6.64 -12.65
CA LEU A 149 -6.04 -7.90 -13.39
C LEU A 149 -7.39 -8.14 -14.07
N ARG A 150 -8.50 -7.84 -13.39
CA ARG A 150 -9.86 -8.22 -13.84
C ARG A 150 -10.66 -7.07 -14.46
N GLY A 151 -10.23 -5.84 -14.25
CA GLY A 151 -10.94 -4.63 -14.66
C GLY A 151 -12.33 -4.49 -14.02
N PRO A 152 -13.19 -3.62 -14.58
CA PRO A 152 -14.53 -3.34 -14.07
C PRO A 152 -15.43 -4.59 -13.94
N LYS A 153 -15.26 -5.57 -14.83
CA LYS A 153 -16.05 -6.80 -14.87
C LYS A 153 -15.83 -7.70 -13.64
N GLY A 154 -14.65 -7.62 -13.01
CA GLY A 154 -14.33 -8.43 -11.83
C GLY A 154 -15.04 -8.00 -10.56
N LEU A 155 -15.57 -6.77 -10.49
CA LEU A 155 -16.10 -6.21 -9.25
C LEU A 155 -17.24 -7.03 -8.65
N SER A 156 -18.13 -7.60 -9.47
CA SER A 156 -19.26 -8.39 -9.00
C SER A 156 -18.85 -9.66 -8.23
N THR A 157 -17.65 -10.18 -8.48
CA THR A 157 -17.16 -11.42 -7.84
C THR A 157 -16.21 -11.17 -6.67
N TYR A 158 -15.78 -9.93 -6.45
CA TYR A 158 -14.74 -9.63 -5.46
C TYR A 158 -15.18 -9.88 -4.02
N ARG A 159 -16.41 -9.47 -3.68
CA ARG A 159 -16.97 -9.68 -2.34
C ARG A 159 -17.00 -11.15 -1.97
N ASP A 160 -17.65 -11.97 -2.81
CA ASP A 160 -17.88 -13.38 -2.52
C ASP A 160 -16.66 -14.25 -2.79
N GLY A 161 -15.73 -13.80 -3.63
CA GLY A 161 -14.47 -14.46 -3.92
C GLY A 161 -13.38 -14.22 -2.86
N TYR A 162 -13.40 -13.06 -2.19
CA TYR A 162 -12.34 -12.67 -1.26
C TYR A 162 -12.85 -12.06 0.06
N LEU A 163 -13.64 -10.98 0.00
CA LEU A 163 -13.88 -10.14 1.19
C LEU A 163 -14.57 -10.89 2.34
N VAL A 164 -15.44 -11.86 2.03
CA VAL A 164 -16.13 -12.70 3.03
C VAL A 164 -15.48 -14.07 3.24
N LYS A 165 -14.28 -14.30 2.67
CA LYS A 165 -13.51 -15.53 2.88
C LYS A 165 -12.66 -15.43 4.13
N ASP A 166 -12.42 -16.58 4.73
CA ASP A 166 -11.60 -16.69 5.93
C ASP A 166 -10.14 -16.96 5.58
N GLY A 167 -9.39 -15.88 5.33
CA GLY A 167 -7.95 -15.96 5.07
C GLY A 167 -7.13 -16.38 6.30
N GLU A 168 -7.66 -16.21 7.51
CA GLU A 168 -6.95 -16.60 8.75
C GLU A 168 -6.84 -18.12 8.91
N LYS A 169 -7.70 -18.91 8.26
CA LYS A 169 -7.57 -20.38 8.21
C LYS A 169 -6.27 -20.88 7.59
N TYR A 170 -5.67 -20.08 6.71
CA TYR A 170 -4.39 -20.41 6.08
C TYR A 170 -3.21 -19.97 6.96
N MET A 171 -3.43 -19.19 8.02
CA MET A 171 -2.39 -18.67 8.89
C MET A 171 -2.08 -19.63 10.04
N SER A 172 -0.83 -19.61 10.51
CA SER A 172 -0.49 -20.25 11.77
C SER A 172 -0.82 -19.28 12.91
N THR A 173 -1.98 -19.48 13.53
CA THR A 173 -2.52 -18.60 14.58
C THR A 173 -2.13 -19.03 16.00
N SER A 174 -1.52 -20.20 16.18
CA SER A 174 -1.17 -20.73 17.51
C SER A 174 0.18 -20.23 17.99
N ALA A 175 0.18 -19.33 18.98
CA ALA A 175 1.37 -18.81 19.67
C ALA A 175 2.08 -19.85 20.54
N PHE A 176 1.51 -21.04 20.75
CA PHE A 176 2.09 -22.13 21.54
C PHE A 176 2.61 -23.30 20.68
N ASN A 177 2.54 -23.18 19.35
CA ASN A 177 3.13 -24.17 18.45
C ASN A 177 4.66 -23.98 18.41
N PRO A 178 5.49 -25.00 18.69
CA PRO A 178 6.96 -24.89 18.64
C PRO A 178 7.50 -24.51 17.25
N ILE A 179 6.78 -24.81 16.16
CA ILE A 179 7.09 -24.35 14.80
C ILE A 179 6.80 -22.84 14.66
N THR A 180 5.73 -22.35 15.29
CA THR A 180 5.43 -20.90 15.36
C THR A 180 6.45 -20.14 16.19
N LEU A 181 6.89 -20.71 17.33
CA LEU A 181 7.93 -20.11 18.17
C LEU A 181 9.27 -20.02 17.44
N SER A 182 9.70 -21.10 16.78
CA SER A 182 10.96 -21.13 16.01
C SER A 182 10.92 -20.20 14.79
N LYS A 183 9.78 -20.13 14.06
CA LYS A 183 9.59 -19.15 12.97
C LYS A 183 9.52 -17.70 13.47
N GLY A 184 8.92 -17.47 14.64
CA GLY A 184 8.89 -16.17 15.30
C GLY A 184 10.29 -15.62 15.62
N ILE A 185 11.24 -16.48 15.98
CA ILE A 185 12.66 -16.12 16.18
C ILE A 185 13.34 -15.74 14.86
N SER A 186 12.89 -16.30 13.73
CA SER A 186 13.42 -15.99 12.38
C SER A 186 12.81 -14.75 11.71
N GLY A 187 11.95 -13.99 12.40
CA GLY A 187 11.42 -12.71 11.92
C GLY A 187 9.94 -12.71 11.54
N GLY A 188 9.19 -13.79 11.78
CA GLY A 188 7.72 -13.80 11.67
C GLY A 188 7.13 -15.18 11.38
N VAL A 189 5.83 -15.37 11.61
CA VAL A 189 5.22 -16.72 11.66
C VAL A 189 4.57 -17.13 10.34
N ASN A 190 3.94 -16.18 9.65
CA ASN A 190 3.21 -16.39 8.40
C ASN A 190 4.08 -16.04 7.18
N SER A 191 3.95 -16.77 6.06
CA SER A 191 4.88 -16.67 4.93
C SER A 191 4.16 -16.97 3.60
N ARG A 192 4.90 -17.20 2.51
CA ARG A 192 4.33 -17.57 1.19
C ARG A 192 3.38 -18.76 1.24
N ASP A 193 3.69 -19.75 2.08
CA ASP A 193 2.89 -20.98 2.20
C ASP A 193 1.53 -20.73 2.88
N THR A 194 1.30 -19.53 3.42
CA THR A 194 0.06 -19.14 4.09
C THR A 194 -0.70 -18.10 3.25
N PHE A 195 -0.30 -16.83 3.30
CA PHE A 195 -1.15 -15.75 2.79
C PHE A 195 -1.07 -15.63 1.27
N ALA A 196 0.12 -15.75 0.68
CA ALA A 196 0.25 -15.78 -0.78
C ALA A 196 -0.54 -16.96 -1.37
N ARG A 197 -0.45 -18.15 -0.77
CA ARG A 197 -1.24 -19.32 -1.15
C ARG A 197 -2.76 -19.05 -1.10
N PHE A 198 -3.26 -18.47 -0.01
CA PHE A 198 -4.68 -18.11 0.09
C PHE A 198 -5.12 -17.18 -1.06
N MET A 199 -4.33 -16.14 -1.33
CA MET A 199 -4.61 -15.18 -2.41
C MET A 199 -4.59 -15.84 -3.79
N ASP A 200 -3.64 -16.77 -4.00
CA ASP A 200 -3.50 -17.51 -5.25
C ASP A 200 -4.67 -18.48 -5.48
N GLU A 201 -5.05 -19.26 -4.47
CA GLU A 201 -6.16 -20.20 -4.58
C GLU A 201 -7.53 -19.52 -4.72
N THR A 202 -7.70 -18.32 -4.14
CA THR A 202 -9.00 -17.64 -4.10
C THR A 202 -9.27 -16.69 -5.25
N ILE A 203 -8.31 -15.83 -5.63
CA ILE A 203 -8.59 -14.74 -6.58
C ILE A 203 -7.59 -14.57 -7.73
N PHE A 204 -6.33 -14.99 -7.56
CA PHE A 204 -5.31 -14.82 -8.60
C PHE A 204 -5.09 -16.06 -9.48
N HIS A 205 -5.33 -17.26 -8.96
CA HIS A 205 -5.25 -18.54 -9.66
C HIS A 205 -3.98 -18.71 -10.51
N GLY A 206 -2.80 -18.44 -9.93
CA GLY A 206 -1.51 -18.53 -10.61
C GLY A 206 -1.19 -17.37 -11.54
N ALA A 207 -2.00 -16.31 -11.58
CA ALA A 207 -1.70 -15.12 -12.38
C ALA A 207 -0.40 -14.46 -11.92
N THR A 208 0.42 -14.11 -12.89
CA THR A 208 1.70 -13.43 -12.69
C THR A 208 1.64 -11.98 -13.15
N TYR A 209 2.70 -11.23 -12.89
CA TYR A 209 2.84 -9.89 -13.45
C TYR A 209 2.83 -9.88 -14.98
N LYS A 210 3.15 -10.99 -15.66
CA LYS A 210 2.93 -11.10 -17.11
C LYS A 210 1.47 -10.89 -17.47
N GLU A 211 0.54 -11.46 -16.72
CA GLU A 211 -0.90 -11.25 -16.92
C GLU A 211 -1.32 -9.84 -16.51
N LEU A 212 -0.82 -9.33 -15.39
CA LEU A 212 -1.16 -7.99 -14.91
C LEU A 212 -0.72 -6.89 -15.91
N LEU A 213 0.49 -7.02 -16.46
CA LEU A 213 1.08 -6.07 -17.41
C LEU A 213 0.48 -6.16 -18.82
N LYS A 214 -0.31 -7.20 -19.13
CA LYS A 214 -1.09 -7.25 -20.39
C LYS A 214 -2.21 -6.21 -20.40
N ASN A 215 -2.73 -5.83 -19.23
CA ASN A 215 -3.71 -4.75 -19.15
C ASN A 215 -3.00 -3.41 -19.35
N ARG A 216 -3.06 -2.90 -20.58
CA ARG A 216 -2.45 -1.61 -20.95
C ARG A 216 -3.33 -0.41 -20.58
N ASP A 217 -4.59 -0.65 -20.22
CA ASP A 217 -5.56 0.41 -19.88
C ASP A 217 -5.45 0.90 -18.44
N ILE A 218 -4.87 0.10 -17.55
CA ILE A 218 -4.77 0.40 -16.11
C ILE A 218 -3.36 0.09 -15.63
N GLN A 219 -2.60 1.13 -15.29
CA GLN A 219 -1.36 0.97 -14.58
C GLN A 219 -1.65 0.51 -13.15
N THR A 220 -1.03 -0.61 -12.73
CA THR A 220 -1.25 -1.20 -11.41
C THR A 220 0.05 -1.18 -10.61
N TRP A 221 0.04 -0.50 -9.47
CA TRP A 221 1.18 -0.46 -8.56
C TRP A 221 0.86 -1.19 -7.25
N ILE A 222 1.69 -2.16 -6.94
CA ILE A 222 1.74 -2.84 -5.65
C ILE A 222 2.99 -2.34 -4.95
N ASN A 223 2.85 -1.88 -3.70
CA ASN A 223 3.97 -1.30 -2.96
C ASN A 223 4.20 -2.05 -1.64
N ALA A 224 5.45 -2.31 -1.34
CA ALA A 224 5.93 -2.85 -0.06
C ALA A 224 6.93 -1.87 0.55
N SER A 225 7.52 -2.21 1.70
CA SER A 225 8.58 -1.41 2.34
C SER A 225 9.90 -2.16 2.31
N ASP A 226 10.96 -1.55 1.76
CA ASP A 226 12.33 -2.01 1.93
C ASP A 226 12.90 -1.48 3.24
N ILE A 227 13.06 -2.37 4.21
CA ILE A 227 13.45 -2.01 5.57
C ILE A 227 14.90 -1.58 5.70
N ALA A 228 15.80 -2.04 4.81
CA ALA A 228 17.21 -1.69 4.89
C ALA A 228 17.43 -0.26 4.36
N ASN A 229 16.71 0.07 3.29
CA ASN A 229 16.80 1.37 2.64
C ASN A 229 15.83 2.42 3.23
N ASN A 230 14.89 2.02 4.10
CA ASN A 230 13.84 2.88 4.65
C ASN A 230 13.03 3.59 3.55
N ALA A 231 12.75 2.87 2.47
CA ALA A 231 12.11 3.41 1.27
C ALA A 231 10.99 2.49 0.77
N PRO A 232 9.98 3.03 0.07
CA PRO A 232 8.99 2.22 -0.63
C PRO A 232 9.66 1.32 -1.68
N PHE A 233 9.24 0.06 -1.71
CA PHE A 233 9.59 -0.90 -2.74
C PHE A 233 8.42 -1.04 -3.71
N LEU A 234 8.63 -0.62 -4.95
CA LEU A 234 7.62 -0.70 -6.00
C LEU A 234 7.82 -1.99 -6.79
N PHE A 235 6.78 -2.79 -6.95
CA PHE A 235 6.84 -3.95 -7.86
C PHE A 235 6.66 -3.47 -9.31
N THR A 236 7.72 -2.91 -9.88
CA THR A 236 7.76 -2.35 -11.23
C THR A 236 8.94 -2.91 -12.03
N PRO A 237 8.87 -2.91 -13.38
CA PRO A 237 9.99 -3.36 -14.19
C PRO A 237 11.29 -2.62 -13.86
N GLU A 238 11.26 -1.31 -13.60
CA GLU A 238 12.45 -0.56 -13.19
C GLU A 238 13.11 -1.10 -11.91
N THR A 239 12.33 -1.37 -10.87
CA THR A 239 12.87 -1.92 -9.61
C THR A 239 13.44 -3.33 -9.83
N PHE A 240 12.77 -4.13 -10.65
CA PHE A 240 13.19 -5.50 -10.97
C PHE A 240 14.40 -5.54 -11.91
N ASP A 241 14.54 -4.57 -12.81
CA ASP A 241 15.71 -4.36 -13.65
C ASP A 241 16.95 -4.08 -12.78
N ALA A 242 16.82 -3.22 -11.75
CA ALA A 242 17.89 -2.98 -10.78
C ALA A 242 18.27 -4.25 -10.00
N LEU A 243 17.31 -5.16 -9.77
CA LEU A 243 17.55 -6.48 -9.16
C LEU A 243 18.04 -7.55 -10.15
N CYS A 244 18.23 -7.22 -11.44
CA CYS A 244 18.46 -8.19 -12.53
C CYS A 244 17.45 -9.36 -12.50
N SER A 245 16.17 -9.04 -12.32
CA SER A 245 15.11 -10.02 -12.08
C SER A 245 13.95 -9.87 -13.05
N ASP A 246 13.34 -10.99 -13.45
CA ASP A 246 12.19 -10.97 -14.36
C ASP A 246 10.91 -10.74 -13.56
N LEU A 247 10.38 -9.51 -13.60
CA LEU A 247 9.11 -9.20 -12.95
C LEU A 247 7.97 -10.04 -13.53
N SER A 248 7.97 -10.33 -14.84
CA SER A 248 6.85 -11.01 -15.49
C SER A 248 6.59 -12.42 -14.94
N GLN A 249 7.60 -13.06 -14.35
CA GLN A 249 7.48 -14.38 -13.73
C GLN A 249 7.01 -14.35 -12.27
N LEU A 250 6.90 -13.17 -11.66
CA LEU A 250 6.49 -13.03 -10.27
C LEU A 250 4.98 -13.29 -10.14
N PRO A 251 4.53 -14.22 -9.29
CA PRO A 251 3.11 -14.35 -8.96
C PRO A 251 2.58 -13.07 -8.32
N ILE A 252 1.40 -12.62 -8.73
CA ILE A 252 0.75 -11.43 -8.16
C ILE A 252 0.49 -11.63 -6.65
N SER A 253 0.12 -12.86 -6.28
CA SER A 253 -0.12 -13.29 -4.90
C SER A 253 1.08 -13.06 -3.98
N GLU A 254 2.30 -13.25 -4.47
CA GLU A 254 3.54 -13.03 -3.69
C GLU A 254 3.83 -11.53 -3.48
N ALA A 255 3.59 -10.69 -4.49
CA ALA A 255 3.74 -9.24 -4.34
C ALA A 255 2.71 -8.65 -3.36
N VAL A 256 1.45 -9.11 -3.45
CA VAL A 256 0.39 -8.76 -2.49
C VAL A 256 0.76 -9.24 -1.09
N ALA A 257 1.30 -10.44 -0.95
CA ALA A 257 1.73 -10.96 0.35
C ALA A 257 2.89 -10.15 0.95
N ALA A 258 3.87 -9.73 0.14
CA ALA A 258 4.93 -8.83 0.58
C ALA A 258 4.35 -7.48 1.04
N SER A 259 3.41 -6.92 0.27
CA SER A 259 2.74 -5.65 0.58
C SER A 259 1.91 -5.70 1.85
N ALA A 260 1.45 -6.88 2.27
CA ALA A 260 0.65 -7.11 3.49
C ALA A 260 1.42 -7.79 4.63
N ALA A 261 2.75 -7.88 4.53
CA ALA A 261 3.60 -8.55 5.51
C ALA A 261 3.79 -7.69 6.78
N VAL A 262 2.72 -7.55 7.58
CA VAL A 262 2.72 -6.76 8.81
C VAL A 262 3.83 -7.25 9.75
N PRO A 263 4.71 -6.36 10.24
CA PRO A 263 5.80 -6.75 11.14
C PRO A 263 5.30 -7.58 12.33
N LEU A 264 6.12 -8.53 12.79
CA LEU A 264 5.85 -9.45 13.92
C LEU A 264 4.77 -10.52 13.65
N VAL A 265 3.87 -10.32 12.68
CA VAL A 265 2.84 -11.30 12.29
C VAL A 265 3.31 -12.14 11.11
N PHE A 266 3.98 -11.51 10.14
CA PHE A 266 4.48 -12.15 8.93
C PHE A 266 6.00 -12.13 8.89
N SER A 267 6.58 -13.21 8.36
CA SER A 267 7.98 -13.24 7.93
C SER A 267 8.17 -12.25 6.79
N PRO A 268 9.27 -11.48 6.75
CA PRO A 268 9.58 -10.61 5.62
C PRO A 268 9.66 -11.41 4.32
N ILE A 269 9.14 -10.87 3.22
CA ILE A 269 9.35 -11.49 1.91
C ILE A 269 10.75 -11.15 1.41
N VAL A 270 11.45 -12.16 0.91
CA VAL A 270 12.86 -12.03 0.50
C VAL A 270 12.94 -11.98 -1.01
N LEU A 271 13.69 -11.00 -1.52
CA LEU A 271 14.16 -10.96 -2.91
C LEU A 271 15.68 -11.05 -2.93
N LYS A 272 16.26 -11.60 -3.99
CA LYS A 272 17.70 -11.64 -4.23
C LYS A 272 18.07 -10.53 -5.20
N SER A 273 19.12 -9.77 -4.90
CA SER A 273 19.70 -8.89 -5.91
C SER A 273 20.68 -9.67 -6.79
N HIS A 274 20.27 -10.00 -8.02
CA HIS A 274 21.11 -10.71 -8.98
C HIS A 274 22.10 -9.75 -9.65
N GLN A 275 23.29 -10.24 -10.00
CA GLN A 275 24.38 -9.38 -10.52
C GLN A 275 24.70 -9.63 -12.00
N GLY A 276 24.35 -10.81 -12.55
CA GLY A 276 24.80 -11.27 -13.87
C GLY A 276 24.03 -10.75 -15.08
N CYS A 277 23.42 -9.56 -15.02
CA CYS A 277 22.72 -8.97 -16.15
C CYS A 277 23.36 -7.67 -16.65
N LYS A 278 23.00 -7.27 -17.88
CA LYS A 278 23.37 -5.97 -18.44
C LYS A 278 22.37 -4.91 -18.00
N TYR A 279 22.59 -4.38 -16.79
CA TYR A 279 21.84 -3.24 -16.26
C TYR A 279 22.45 -1.93 -16.75
N THR A 280 21.61 -1.01 -17.22
CA THR A 280 22.01 0.37 -17.54
C THR A 280 21.28 1.29 -16.57
N GLU A 281 22.04 2.08 -15.83
CA GLU A 281 21.49 3.07 -14.92
C GLU A 281 20.69 4.12 -15.72
N PRO A 282 19.43 4.41 -15.34
CA PRO A 282 18.65 5.43 -16.02
C PRO A 282 19.13 6.84 -15.64
N ASP A 283 19.08 7.79 -16.60
CA ASP A 283 19.61 9.15 -16.41
C ASP A 283 19.07 9.87 -15.17
N TRP A 284 17.80 9.62 -14.80
CA TRP A 284 17.19 10.23 -13.63
C TRP A 284 17.85 9.80 -12.32
N LEU A 285 18.45 8.60 -12.26
CA LEU A 285 19.17 8.09 -11.08
C LEU A 285 20.44 8.92 -10.86
N VAL A 286 21.19 9.17 -11.94
CA VAL A 286 22.35 10.07 -11.94
C VAL A 286 21.94 11.47 -11.54
N ALA A 287 20.83 11.99 -12.08
CA ALA A 287 20.30 13.30 -11.71
C ALA A 287 19.92 13.37 -10.23
N ALA A 288 19.24 12.35 -9.68
CA ALA A 288 18.87 12.28 -8.27
C ALA A 288 20.10 12.33 -7.34
N ARG A 289 21.22 11.75 -7.76
CA ARG A 289 22.48 11.73 -7.00
C ARG A 289 23.15 13.10 -6.92
N HIS A 290 23.10 13.87 -8.01
CA HIS A 290 23.90 15.08 -8.16
C HIS A 290 23.11 16.39 -8.12
N ASN A 291 21.78 16.33 -8.20
CA ASN A 291 20.92 17.51 -8.13
C ASN A 291 20.48 17.80 -6.68
N PRO A 292 20.91 18.93 -6.07
CA PRO A 292 20.49 19.29 -4.71
C PRO A 292 18.99 19.57 -4.60
N GLU A 293 18.32 19.92 -5.71
CA GLU A 293 16.87 20.16 -5.75
C GLU A 293 16.04 18.88 -5.83
N SER A 294 16.67 17.70 -5.94
CA SER A 294 15.95 16.43 -5.94
C SER A 294 15.26 16.19 -4.59
N THR A 295 13.97 15.85 -4.66
CA THR A 295 13.15 15.57 -3.46
C THR A 295 13.76 14.44 -2.63
N SER A 296 13.54 14.48 -1.32
CA SER A 296 14.04 13.44 -0.41
C SER A 296 13.54 12.04 -0.80
N ALA A 297 12.28 11.92 -1.23
CA ALA A 297 11.71 10.67 -1.72
C ALA A 297 12.40 10.14 -2.97
N MET A 298 12.69 11.01 -3.95
CA MET A 298 13.41 10.62 -5.18
C MET A 298 14.83 10.15 -4.86
N ARG A 299 15.54 10.86 -3.97
CA ARG A 299 16.88 10.48 -3.53
C ARG A 299 16.91 9.15 -2.78
N ALA A 300 15.97 8.94 -1.85
CA ALA A 300 15.86 7.69 -1.12
C ALA A 300 15.56 6.51 -2.04
N TYR A 301 14.63 6.67 -2.98
CA TYR A 301 14.32 5.63 -3.97
C TYR A 301 15.51 5.36 -4.91
N ALA A 302 16.23 6.40 -5.34
CA ALA A 302 17.44 6.25 -6.14
C ALA A 302 18.53 5.46 -5.40
N GLN A 303 18.82 5.85 -4.16
CA GLN A 303 19.79 5.15 -3.30
C GLN A 303 19.42 3.68 -3.08
N ALA A 304 18.13 3.37 -2.97
CA ALA A 304 17.68 1.99 -2.88
C ALA A 304 18.02 1.20 -4.15
N LEU A 305 17.70 1.71 -5.34
CA LEU A 305 18.02 1.05 -6.61
C LEU A 305 19.53 0.88 -6.82
N GLU A 306 20.33 1.90 -6.48
CA GLU A 306 21.80 1.83 -6.51
C GLU A 306 22.33 0.74 -5.58
N SER A 307 21.78 0.65 -4.36
CA SER A 307 22.22 -0.34 -3.36
C SER A 307 22.05 -1.78 -3.85
N TYR A 308 21.07 -2.04 -4.71
CA TYR A 308 20.83 -3.36 -5.29
C TYR A 308 21.96 -3.77 -6.24
N ARG A 309 22.65 -2.82 -6.88
CA ARG A 309 23.79 -3.09 -7.76
C ARG A 309 25.10 -3.29 -7.01
N ASP A 310 25.11 -3.11 -5.69
CA ASP A 310 26.29 -3.28 -4.85
C ASP A 310 26.12 -4.52 -3.94
N PRO A 311 26.67 -5.68 -4.29
CA PRO A 311 26.56 -6.90 -3.49
C PRO A 311 27.34 -6.87 -2.17
N ALA A 312 28.16 -5.83 -1.93
CA ALA A 312 28.74 -5.57 -0.61
C ALA A 312 27.72 -4.88 0.32
N LYS A 313 26.77 -4.12 -0.24
CA LYS A 313 25.66 -3.49 0.50
C LYS A 313 24.42 -4.37 0.57
N VAL A 314 23.87 -4.79 -0.57
CA VAL A 314 22.59 -5.53 -0.64
C VAL A 314 22.72 -6.78 -1.49
N ARG A 315 22.64 -7.94 -0.84
CA ARG A 315 22.49 -9.26 -1.50
C ARG A 315 21.05 -9.73 -1.54
N TYR A 316 20.29 -9.37 -0.50
CA TYR A 316 18.90 -9.77 -0.34
C TYR A 316 18.09 -8.56 0.14
N VAL A 317 17.01 -8.26 -0.57
CA VAL A 317 16.02 -7.26 -0.14
C VAL A 317 15.02 -7.95 0.79
N LYS A 318 14.65 -7.28 1.88
CA LYS A 318 13.69 -7.77 2.87
C LYS A 318 12.49 -6.83 2.87
N LEU A 319 11.36 -7.36 2.44
CA LEU A 319 10.13 -6.60 2.27
C LEU A 319 9.16 -6.84 3.44
N LEU A 320 8.62 -5.75 3.95
CA LEU A 320 7.51 -5.72 4.89
C LEU A 320 6.31 -5.00 4.28
N ASP A 321 5.21 -4.96 5.05
CA ASP A 321 4.00 -4.24 4.70
C ASP A 321 4.31 -2.81 4.18
N GLY A 322 3.69 -2.43 3.06
CA GLY A 322 3.87 -1.12 2.43
C GLY A 322 3.46 0.05 3.33
N ALA A 323 2.54 -0.18 4.27
CA ALA A 323 2.09 0.84 5.22
C ALA A 323 3.18 1.37 6.15
N VAL A 324 4.33 0.68 6.27
CA VAL A 324 5.46 1.16 7.08
C VAL A 324 6.09 2.42 6.46
N THR A 325 6.20 2.48 5.14
CA THR A 325 6.84 3.61 4.43
C THR A 325 5.84 4.50 3.70
N ASP A 326 4.73 3.93 3.21
CA ASP A 326 3.75 4.63 2.38
C ASP A 326 2.37 3.95 2.43
N ASN A 327 1.54 4.33 3.41
CA ASN A 327 0.22 3.70 3.59
C ASN A 327 -0.78 3.92 2.46
N PHE A 328 -0.53 4.82 1.52
CA PHE A 328 -1.41 5.04 0.37
C PHE A 328 -0.82 4.51 -0.94
N GLY A 329 0.47 4.14 -0.96
CA GLY A 329 1.15 3.76 -2.18
C GLY A 329 1.30 4.92 -3.17
N THR A 330 1.39 6.16 -2.67
CA THR A 330 1.38 7.39 -3.49
C THR A 330 2.76 8.00 -3.69
N THR A 331 3.78 7.53 -2.99
CA THR A 331 5.18 7.94 -3.19
C THR A 331 5.64 7.62 -4.60
N GLY A 332 5.16 6.51 -5.17
CA GLY A 332 5.38 6.18 -6.59
C GLY A 332 4.96 7.28 -7.56
N LEU A 333 3.85 7.98 -7.28
CA LEU A 333 3.39 9.11 -8.11
C LEU A 333 4.36 10.29 -7.98
N SER A 334 4.79 10.58 -6.76
CA SER A 334 5.72 11.67 -6.48
C SER A 334 7.08 11.43 -7.14
N VAL A 335 7.58 10.19 -7.06
CA VAL A 335 8.81 9.75 -7.72
C VAL A 335 8.64 9.78 -9.25
N ALA A 336 7.53 9.26 -9.79
CA ALA A 336 7.27 9.29 -11.23
C ALA A 336 7.26 10.71 -11.79
N ARG A 337 6.65 11.67 -11.08
CA ARG A 337 6.68 13.08 -11.48
C ARG A 337 8.09 13.68 -11.35
N ALA A 338 8.80 13.43 -10.25
CA ALA A 338 10.15 13.94 -10.05
C ALA A 338 11.17 13.41 -11.07
N LYS A 339 10.93 12.21 -11.61
CA LYS A 339 11.75 11.59 -12.67
C LYS A 339 11.46 12.14 -14.07
N ALA A 340 10.31 12.76 -14.28
CA ALA A 340 9.89 13.19 -15.60
C ALA A 340 10.84 14.26 -16.15
N LYS A 341 11.30 14.09 -17.39
CA LYS A 341 12.25 14.99 -18.06
C LYS A 341 11.60 16.25 -18.65
N ASN A 342 10.29 16.38 -18.52
CA ASN A 342 9.48 17.44 -19.12
C ASN A 342 8.33 17.84 -18.19
N SER A 343 7.62 18.91 -18.55
CA SER A 343 6.53 19.49 -17.77
C SER A 343 5.26 18.64 -17.75
N TYR A 344 5.04 17.79 -18.77
CA TYR A 344 3.81 17.02 -18.91
C TYR A 344 3.90 15.56 -18.44
N GLY A 345 5.11 15.00 -18.30
CA GLY A 345 5.33 13.62 -17.88
C GLY A 345 4.73 13.34 -16.51
N PRO A 346 4.16 12.14 -16.27
CA PRO A 346 4.33 10.92 -17.07
C PRO A 346 3.37 10.75 -18.27
N LEU A 347 2.62 11.79 -18.66
CA LEU A 347 1.86 11.75 -19.92
C LEU A 347 2.82 11.78 -21.12
N THR A 348 2.38 11.24 -22.24
CA THR A 348 2.96 11.58 -23.55
C THR A 348 2.55 13.00 -23.95
N GLU A 349 3.30 13.63 -24.86
CA GLU A 349 2.98 14.95 -25.40
C GLU A 349 1.54 15.02 -25.94
N ARG A 350 1.09 13.98 -26.66
CA ARG A 350 -0.27 13.88 -27.19
C ARG A 350 -1.32 13.79 -26.07
N GLN A 351 -1.10 12.93 -25.08
CA GLN A 351 -2.01 12.79 -23.94
C GLN A 351 -2.10 14.08 -23.13
N ALA A 352 -0.99 14.80 -22.96
CA ALA A 352 -0.92 16.08 -22.27
C ALA A 352 -1.81 17.15 -22.93
N VAL A 353 -1.91 17.12 -24.26
CA VAL A 353 -2.78 18.03 -25.02
C VAL A 353 -4.24 17.55 -25.05
N GLN A 354 -4.47 16.24 -25.01
CA GLN A 354 -5.82 15.68 -25.02
C GLN A 354 -6.53 15.79 -23.66
N ILE A 355 -5.82 15.57 -22.56
CA ILE A 355 -6.41 15.50 -21.23
C ILE A 355 -7.14 16.81 -20.85
N LYS A 356 -8.28 16.67 -20.17
CA LYS A 356 -9.12 17.78 -19.71
C LYS A 356 -9.52 17.65 -18.25
N ARG A 357 -9.76 16.44 -17.75
CA ARG A 357 -10.22 16.22 -16.37
C ARG A 357 -9.39 15.13 -15.72
N MET A 358 -8.83 15.45 -14.55
CA MET A 358 -8.04 14.54 -13.74
C MET A 358 -8.70 14.40 -12.37
N LEU A 359 -8.94 13.17 -11.95
CA LEU A 359 -9.44 12.84 -10.63
C LEU A 359 -8.46 11.87 -9.95
N PHE A 360 -8.00 12.24 -8.77
CA PHE A 360 -7.20 11.37 -7.92
C PHE A 360 -7.93 11.16 -6.59
N LEU A 361 -8.30 9.93 -6.29
CA LEU A 361 -8.98 9.58 -5.03
C LEU A 361 -8.13 8.61 -4.21
N VAL A 362 -8.03 8.89 -2.91
CA VAL A 362 -7.44 7.98 -1.92
C VAL A 362 -8.58 7.34 -1.12
N ALA A 363 -8.59 6.01 -1.05
CA ALA A 363 -9.50 5.26 -0.19
C ALA A 363 -8.82 5.05 1.17
N ASP A 364 -9.04 5.95 2.13
CA ASP A 364 -8.49 5.85 3.49
C ASP A 364 -9.45 5.11 4.43
N ALA A 365 -9.10 3.86 4.74
CA ALA A 365 -9.81 3.02 5.71
C ALA A 365 -9.12 3.01 7.09
N GLY A 366 -8.32 4.04 7.37
CA GLY A 366 -7.72 4.29 8.67
C GLY A 366 -8.76 4.48 9.76
N THR A 367 -8.53 3.84 10.91
CA THR A 367 -9.39 4.00 12.09
C THR A 367 -8.87 5.13 12.97
N GLN A 368 -9.77 5.82 13.67
CA GLN A 368 -9.40 6.81 14.67
C GLN A 368 -8.64 6.18 15.85
N LYS A 369 -7.88 7.02 16.57
CA LYS A 369 -6.97 6.62 17.65
C LYS A 369 -7.73 5.90 18.77
N ASP A 370 -7.20 4.76 19.22
CA ASP A 370 -7.64 4.11 20.45
C ASP A 370 -7.12 4.90 21.66
N TYR A 371 -7.98 5.68 22.32
CA TYR A 371 -7.62 6.45 23.52
C TYR A 371 -7.74 5.62 24.82
N ARG A 372 -8.16 4.35 24.79
CA ARG A 372 -8.45 3.57 26.02
C ARG A 372 -7.22 3.41 26.91
N TRP A 373 -6.04 3.25 26.32
CA TRP A 373 -4.79 3.16 27.07
C TRP A 373 -4.33 4.51 27.63
N THR A 374 -4.80 5.64 27.10
CA THR A 374 -4.49 6.97 27.67
C THR A 374 -5.29 7.26 28.94
N GLN A 375 -6.33 6.46 29.22
CA GLN A 375 -7.14 6.56 30.44
C GLN A 375 -6.52 5.82 31.64
N ASN A 376 -5.42 5.09 31.42
CA ASN A 376 -4.76 4.29 32.46
C ASN A 376 -3.29 4.70 32.59
N ILE A 377 -2.77 4.77 33.83
CA ILE A 377 -1.35 5.07 34.08
C ILE A 377 -0.44 3.99 33.45
N LYS A 378 -0.90 2.73 33.43
CA LYS A 378 -0.19 1.65 32.73
C LYS A 378 -0.43 1.76 31.22
N GLY A 379 0.61 2.16 30.49
CA GLY A 379 0.63 2.16 29.03
C GLY A 379 0.73 0.75 28.41
N PRO A 380 0.73 0.66 27.07
CA PRO A 380 0.88 -0.62 26.36
C PRO A 380 2.26 -1.23 26.61
N GLY A 381 2.33 -2.56 26.66
CA GLY A 381 3.58 -3.33 26.83
C GLY A 381 3.78 -4.37 25.73
N GLY A 382 5.02 -4.86 25.59
CA GLY A 382 5.35 -5.95 24.66
C GLY A 382 4.91 -5.68 23.21
N LEU A 383 4.19 -6.64 22.60
CA LEU A 383 3.69 -6.54 21.22
C LEU A 383 2.73 -5.35 21.02
N GLN A 384 1.93 -4.99 22.03
CA GLN A 384 0.99 -3.88 21.92
C GLN A 384 1.72 -2.53 21.80
N LEU A 385 2.85 -2.37 22.48
CA LEU A 385 3.69 -1.19 22.36
C LEU A 385 4.34 -1.12 20.97
N ALA A 386 4.91 -2.24 20.50
CA ALA A 386 5.51 -2.31 19.16
C ALA A 386 4.49 -1.97 18.05
N GLN A 387 3.28 -2.51 18.14
CA GLN A 387 2.20 -2.20 17.20
C GLN A 387 1.77 -0.74 17.29
N SER A 388 1.72 -0.16 18.49
CA SER A 388 1.38 1.27 18.69
C SER A 388 2.44 2.20 18.09
N ILE A 389 3.74 1.86 18.22
CA ILE A 389 4.84 2.59 17.58
C ILE A 389 4.71 2.52 16.06
N ALA A 390 4.50 1.31 15.51
CA ALA A 390 4.31 1.11 14.07
C ALA A 390 3.11 1.91 13.55
N SER A 391 1.95 1.80 14.18
CA SER A 391 0.74 2.54 13.80
C SER A 391 0.93 4.05 13.89
N SER A 392 1.70 4.55 14.87
CA SER A 392 2.01 5.96 15.03
C SER A 392 2.92 6.48 13.92
N ALA A 393 3.99 5.73 13.62
CA ALA A 393 4.92 6.03 12.53
C ALA A 393 4.21 6.01 11.17
N THR A 394 3.45 4.94 10.89
CA THR A 394 2.58 4.84 9.71
C THR A 394 1.64 6.03 9.63
N GLY A 395 0.87 6.31 10.68
CA GLY A 395 -0.08 7.43 10.67
C GLY A 395 0.58 8.78 10.41
N ALA A 396 1.80 9.02 10.91
CA ALA A 396 2.56 10.23 10.62
C ALA A 396 3.04 10.27 9.16
N ALA A 397 3.65 9.18 8.67
CA ALA A 397 4.10 9.06 7.29
C ALA A 397 2.95 9.24 6.28
N THR A 398 1.79 8.63 6.55
CA THR A 398 0.57 8.75 5.73
C THR A 398 0.16 10.20 5.51
N ARG A 399 0.08 11.00 6.58
CA ARG A 399 -0.34 12.42 6.48
C ARG A 399 0.64 13.23 5.65
N VAL A 400 1.93 13.07 5.91
CA VAL A 400 2.99 13.78 5.16
C VAL A 400 3.00 13.34 3.69
N GLY A 401 2.91 12.04 3.43
CA GLY A 401 2.89 11.49 2.07
C GLY A 401 1.69 11.98 1.26
N TYR A 402 0.51 12.07 1.88
CA TYR A 402 -0.68 12.62 1.24
C TYR A 402 -0.53 14.09 0.87
N ASP A 403 -0.02 14.93 1.78
CA ASP A 403 0.21 16.35 1.51
C ASP A 403 1.24 16.56 0.40
N VAL A 404 2.32 15.76 0.40
CA VAL A 404 3.33 15.77 -0.67
C VAL A 404 2.74 15.33 -2.02
N MET A 405 1.90 14.30 -2.04
CA MET A 405 1.20 13.88 -3.26
C MET A 405 0.30 14.99 -3.79
N ARG A 406 -0.52 15.62 -2.94
CA ARG A 406 -1.40 16.73 -3.36
C ARG A 406 -0.61 17.89 -3.93
N LEU A 407 0.49 18.28 -3.26
CA LEU A 407 1.37 19.33 -3.73
C LEU A 407 1.99 18.96 -5.09
N THR A 408 2.48 17.73 -5.23
CA THR A 408 3.09 17.24 -6.47
C THR A 408 2.10 17.25 -7.63
N LEU A 409 0.87 16.77 -7.42
CA LEU A 409 -0.18 16.79 -8.44
C LEU A 409 -0.59 18.22 -8.79
N ARG A 410 -0.67 19.14 -7.82
CA ARG A 410 -0.98 20.55 -8.07
C ARG A 410 0.11 21.23 -8.91
N ASN A 411 1.37 20.99 -8.58
CA ASN A 411 2.49 21.54 -9.35
C ASN A 411 2.51 20.96 -10.77
N TRP A 412 2.30 19.65 -10.90
CA TRP A 412 2.19 19.01 -12.21
C TRP A 412 1.03 19.56 -13.05
N HIS A 413 -0.11 19.86 -12.43
CA HIS A 413 -1.24 20.49 -13.12
C HIS A 413 -0.89 21.89 -13.65
N ALA A 414 -0.13 22.69 -12.88
CA ALA A 414 0.39 23.97 -13.35
C ALA A 414 1.38 23.81 -14.50
N ASP A 415 2.38 22.93 -14.35
CA ASP A 415 3.37 22.61 -15.40
C ASP A 415 2.69 22.18 -16.71
N LEU A 416 1.61 21.38 -16.59
CA LEU A 416 0.83 20.91 -17.72
C LEU A 416 0.09 22.04 -18.44
N ILE A 417 -0.47 23.01 -17.69
CA ILE A 417 -1.10 24.19 -18.28
C ILE A 417 -0.05 25.05 -18.99
N ASP A 418 1.09 25.31 -18.34
CA ASP A 418 2.19 26.10 -18.91
C ASP A 418 2.71 25.48 -20.21
N PHE A 419 2.89 24.15 -20.23
CA PHE A 419 3.22 23.41 -21.45
C PHE A 419 2.19 23.64 -22.55
N ARG A 420 0.90 23.41 -22.25
CA ARG A 420 -0.18 23.53 -23.24
C ARG A 420 -0.31 24.94 -23.79
N CYS A 421 -0.10 25.95 -22.96
CA CYS A 421 -0.20 27.36 -23.35
C CYS A 421 1.06 27.87 -24.07
N GLY A 422 2.17 27.14 -23.98
CA GLY A 422 3.39 27.39 -24.77
C GLY A 422 3.37 26.80 -26.19
N LEU A 423 2.36 26.01 -26.55
CA LEU A 423 2.28 25.37 -27.86
C LEU A 423 1.90 26.37 -28.97
N SER A 424 2.56 26.24 -30.13
CA SER A 424 2.16 26.96 -31.34
C SER A 424 0.84 26.41 -31.90
N PRO A 425 0.09 27.20 -32.70
CA PRO A 425 -1.09 26.69 -33.39
C PRO A 425 -0.82 25.43 -34.24
N ASP A 426 0.35 25.36 -34.89
CA ASP A 426 0.76 24.21 -35.70
C ASP A 426 1.00 22.97 -34.85
N ASP A 427 1.59 23.12 -33.65
CA ASP A 427 1.75 22.01 -32.70
C ASP A 427 0.41 21.48 -32.20
N VAL A 428 -0.54 22.38 -31.94
CA VAL A 428 -1.90 22.00 -31.52
C VAL A 428 -2.59 21.19 -32.62
N VAL A 429 -2.49 21.61 -33.89
CA VAL A 429 -3.03 20.85 -35.03
C VAL A 429 -2.30 19.51 -35.20
N ARG A 430 -0.96 19.48 -35.08
CA ARG A 430 -0.16 18.25 -35.15
C ARG A 430 -0.54 17.23 -34.07
N LEU A 431 -0.79 17.69 -32.84
CA LEU A 431 -1.04 16.83 -31.69
C LEU A 431 -2.51 16.43 -31.52
N ARG A 432 -3.45 17.33 -31.85
CA ARG A 432 -4.91 17.09 -31.72
C ARG A 432 -5.60 16.72 -33.02
N GLY A 433 -4.98 17.03 -34.16
CA GLY A 433 -5.60 16.96 -35.50
C GLY A 433 -6.36 18.23 -35.90
N HIS A 434 -6.64 19.15 -34.97
CA HIS A 434 -7.35 20.41 -35.24
C HIS A 434 -7.06 21.49 -34.17
N SER A 435 -7.26 22.76 -34.52
CA SER A 435 -7.10 23.90 -33.60
C SER A 435 -8.43 24.38 -33.00
N GLU A 436 -9.57 23.89 -33.49
CA GLU A 436 -10.89 24.34 -33.04
C GLU A 436 -11.10 24.13 -31.53
N ASN A 437 -11.71 25.15 -30.91
CA ASN A 437 -12.05 25.19 -29.48
C ASN A 437 -10.88 24.80 -28.56
N TRP A 438 -9.64 25.15 -28.96
CA TRP A 438 -8.47 24.98 -28.12
C TRP A 438 -8.49 25.99 -26.99
N ASP A 439 -8.65 25.49 -25.77
CA ASP A 439 -8.33 26.23 -24.55
C ASP A 439 -7.18 25.50 -23.87
N CYS A 440 -6.00 26.12 -23.91
CA CYS A 440 -4.79 25.55 -23.32
C CYS A 440 -4.93 25.33 -21.82
N ALA A 441 -5.75 26.14 -21.14
CA ALA A 441 -5.97 26.07 -19.70
C ALA A 441 -7.18 25.21 -19.30
N ASP A 442 -7.91 24.59 -20.25
CA ASP A 442 -9.05 23.68 -19.97
C ASP A 442 -8.58 22.30 -19.47
N VAL A 443 -7.84 22.29 -18.36
CA VAL A 443 -7.49 21.11 -17.59
C VAL A 443 -7.89 21.35 -16.14
N LYS A 444 -8.67 20.45 -15.55
CA LYS A 444 -9.07 20.53 -14.14
C LYS A 444 -8.57 19.32 -13.37
N LEU A 445 -7.99 19.56 -12.20
CA LEU A 445 -7.51 18.56 -11.26
C LEU A 445 -8.39 18.52 -10.02
N PHE A 446 -8.79 17.33 -9.60
CA PHE A 446 -9.49 17.06 -8.35
C PHE A 446 -8.71 16.00 -7.58
N VAL A 447 -8.38 16.28 -6.31
CA VAL A 447 -7.64 15.35 -5.45
C VAL A 447 -8.36 15.24 -4.12
N GLY A 448 -8.96 14.07 -3.86
CA GLY A 448 -9.80 13.82 -2.69
C GLY A 448 -9.27 12.68 -1.81
N ASP A 449 -9.41 12.87 -0.50
CA ASP A 449 -9.29 11.82 0.50
C ASP A 449 -10.70 11.34 0.83
N ILE A 450 -10.96 10.06 0.62
CA ILE A 450 -12.25 9.43 0.89
C ILE A 450 -12.08 8.62 2.15
N SER A 451 -12.67 9.07 3.24
CA SER A 451 -12.41 8.50 4.56
C SER A 451 -13.68 8.39 5.40
N PHE A 452 -13.56 7.73 6.56
CA PHE A 452 -14.67 7.66 7.52
C PHE A 452 -15.04 9.03 8.11
N ALA A 453 -14.22 10.07 7.92
CA ALA A 453 -14.51 11.42 8.41
C ALA A 453 -15.72 12.04 7.72
N ASP A 454 -16.05 11.60 6.49
CA ASP A 454 -17.15 12.10 5.66
C ASP A 454 -18.52 11.51 6.04
N LEU A 455 -18.55 10.59 7.00
CA LEU A 455 -19.72 9.82 7.41
C LEU A 455 -20.31 10.33 8.72
N ASP A 456 -21.56 9.95 9.00
CA ASP A 456 -22.23 10.26 10.26
C ASP A 456 -21.51 9.62 11.45
N ALA A 457 -21.74 10.18 12.64
CA ALA A 457 -21.00 9.82 13.84
C ALA A 457 -21.20 8.35 14.27
N ASP A 458 -22.37 7.76 14.00
CA ASP A 458 -22.69 6.40 14.40
C ASP A 458 -22.04 5.38 13.46
N MET A 459 -22.18 5.55 12.14
CA MET A 459 -21.48 4.72 11.15
C MET A 459 -19.96 4.82 11.34
N ARG A 460 -19.42 6.03 11.54
CA ARG A 460 -18.00 6.22 11.81
C ARG A 460 -17.53 5.49 13.07
N ARG A 461 -18.32 5.50 14.16
CA ARG A 461 -18.01 4.77 15.39
C ARG A 461 -17.93 3.27 15.13
N GLN A 462 -18.91 2.71 14.41
CA GLN A 462 -18.93 1.29 14.06
C GLN A 462 -17.74 0.90 13.19
N LEU A 463 -17.39 1.73 12.20
CA LEU A 463 -16.26 1.49 11.30
C LEU A 463 -14.91 1.50 12.04
N ASN A 464 -14.75 2.38 13.04
CA ASN A 464 -13.54 2.46 13.85
C ASN A 464 -13.33 1.23 14.74
N GLU A 465 -14.38 0.47 15.04
CA GLU A 465 -14.30 -0.79 15.81
C GLU A 465 -14.00 -2.01 14.93
N ILE A 466 -14.08 -1.89 13.60
CA ILE A 466 -13.72 -2.99 12.70
C ILE A 466 -12.21 -3.19 12.79
N PRO A 467 -11.71 -4.38 13.19
CA PRO A 467 -10.28 -4.59 13.38
C PRO A 467 -9.55 -4.73 12.05
N THR A 468 -8.24 -4.47 12.06
CA THR A 468 -7.37 -4.79 10.92
C THR A 468 -7.02 -6.28 10.96
N ARG A 469 -7.72 -7.08 10.17
CA ARG A 469 -7.62 -8.54 10.10
C ARG A 469 -7.76 -9.06 8.67
N LEU A 470 -7.42 -10.34 8.46
CA LEU A 470 -7.58 -11.05 7.18
C LEU A 470 -8.96 -11.72 7.05
N THR A 471 -9.74 -11.75 8.12
CA THR A 471 -11.10 -12.28 8.16
C THR A 471 -12.00 -11.30 8.90
N LEU A 472 -13.20 -11.07 8.38
CA LEU A 472 -14.22 -10.22 8.98
C LEU A 472 -15.60 -10.88 8.84
N PRO A 473 -16.50 -10.72 9.82
CA PRO A 473 -17.90 -11.09 9.65
C PRO A 473 -18.51 -10.35 8.45
N ALA A 474 -19.35 -11.05 7.68
CA ALA A 474 -20.00 -10.47 6.49
C ALA A 474 -20.69 -9.10 6.76
N PRO A 475 -21.40 -8.88 7.89
CA PRO A 475 -21.96 -7.56 8.18
C PRO A 475 -20.93 -6.44 8.30
N GLN A 476 -19.73 -6.71 8.81
CA GLN A 476 -18.65 -5.71 8.89
C GLN A 476 -18.05 -5.43 7.51
N VAL A 477 -17.94 -6.46 6.66
CA VAL A 477 -17.54 -6.31 5.24
C VAL A 477 -18.55 -5.42 4.51
N ASP A 478 -19.83 -5.72 4.66
CA ASP A 478 -20.91 -4.96 4.01
C ASP A 478 -20.97 -3.52 4.49
N LEU A 479 -20.76 -3.29 5.79
CA LEU A 479 -20.66 -1.96 6.37
C LEU A 479 -19.49 -1.17 5.77
N ALA A 480 -18.31 -1.78 5.63
CA ALA A 480 -17.14 -1.14 5.04
C ALA A 480 -17.34 -0.83 3.54
N ILE A 481 -17.98 -1.74 2.78
CA ILE A 481 -18.35 -1.50 1.37
C ILE A 481 -19.31 -0.31 1.28
N LEU A 482 -20.37 -0.30 2.11
CA LEU A 482 -21.35 0.79 2.15
C LEU A 482 -20.68 2.13 2.48
N ALA A 483 -19.80 2.13 3.48
CA ALA A 483 -19.02 3.31 3.87
C ALA A 483 -18.18 3.86 2.71
N GLY A 484 -17.50 2.99 1.96
CA GLY A 484 -16.70 3.39 0.79
C GLY A 484 -17.56 4.04 -0.29
N ARG A 485 -18.77 3.51 -0.51
CA ARG A 485 -19.73 4.08 -1.47
C ARG A 485 -20.23 5.45 -1.03
N GLU A 486 -20.73 5.55 0.20
CA GLU A 486 -21.30 6.79 0.73
C GLU A 486 -20.26 7.91 0.83
N SER A 487 -19.05 7.60 1.31
CA SER A 487 -17.97 8.58 1.42
C SER A 487 -17.58 9.12 0.04
N THR A 488 -17.46 8.23 -0.95
CA THR A 488 -17.17 8.63 -2.34
C THR A 488 -18.28 9.52 -2.89
N ARG A 489 -19.56 9.14 -2.71
CA ARG A 489 -20.70 9.91 -3.20
C ARG A 489 -20.80 11.30 -2.57
N ARG A 490 -20.45 11.42 -1.29
CA ARG A 490 -20.54 12.68 -0.53
C ARG A 490 -19.33 13.59 -0.74
N SER A 491 -18.21 13.08 -1.24
CA SER A 491 -16.98 13.85 -1.45
C SER A 491 -17.20 15.08 -2.32
N SER A 492 -16.68 16.22 -1.86
CA SER A 492 -16.79 17.50 -2.57
C SER A 492 -15.99 17.49 -3.87
N GLU A 493 -14.83 16.83 -3.87
CA GLU A 493 -13.90 16.69 -4.98
C GLU A 493 -14.51 15.80 -6.07
N PHE A 494 -15.10 14.67 -5.67
CA PHE A 494 -15.80 13.80 -6.61
C PHE A 494 -16.99 14.52 -7.26
N ASN A 495 -17.83 15.20 -6.46
CA ASN A 495 -18.96 15.96 -6.99
C ASN A 495 -18.54 17.15 -7.87
N GLY A 496 -17.42 17.81 -7.54
CA GLY A 496 -16.80 18.86 -8.36
C GLY A 496 -16.36 18.32 -9.72
N PHE A 497 -15.72 17.15 -9.72
CA PHE A 497 -15.34 16.43 -10.93
C PHE A 497 -16.57 16.09 -11.79
N LEU A 498 -17.64 15.52 -11.22
CA LEU A 498 -18.88 15.20 -11.96
C LEU A 498 -19.52 16.43 -12.60
N LYS A 499 -19.57 17.57 -11.88
CA LYS A 499 -20.07 18.85 -12.42
C LYS A 499 -19.21 19.31 -13.60
N SER A 500 -17.90 19.14 -13.52
CA SER A 500 -16.97 19.54 -14.58
C SER A 500 -17.09 18.70 -15.86
N LEU A 501 -17.49 17.44 -15.76
CA LEU A 501 -17.78 16.58 -16.92
C LEU A 501 -19.03 17.05 -17.66
N LYS A 502 -20.08 17.44 -16.92
CA LYS A 502 -21.33 17.98 -17.49
C LYS A 502 -21.09 19.31 -18.23
N GLN A 503 -20.28 20.20 -17.65
CA GLN A 503 -19.92 21.48 -18.29
C GLN A 503 -19.18 21.28 -19.62
N SER A 504 -18.28 20.30 -19.71
CA SER A 504 -17.60 19.95 -20.96
C SER A 504 -18.55 19.37 -22.03
N ALA A 505 -19.64 18.71 -21.62
CA ALA A 505 -20.64 18.19 -22.55
C ALA A 505 -21.60 19.28 -23.06
N SER A 506 -21.76 20.39 -22.34
CA SER A 506 -22.71 21.47 -22.64
C SER A 506 -22.12 22.63 -23.45
N THR A 507 -20.84 22.62 -23.81
CA THR A 507 -20.19 23.69 -24.62
C THR A 507 -20.63 23.77 -26.09
N VAL A 508 -21.79 23.20 -26.45
CA VAL A 508 -22.58 23.59 -27.63
C VAL A 508 -23.63 24.61 -27.19
N SER A 509 -23.20 25.81 -26.80
CA SER A 509 -24.06 27.01 -26.78
C SER A 509 -23.22 28.27 -26.56
N PRO A 510 -23.20 29.24 -27.50
CA PRO A 510 -22.28 30.36 -27.49
C PRO A 510 -22.74 31.54 -26.60
N ASN A 511 -23.40 31.30 -25.47
CA ASN A 511 -23.89 32.38 -24.60
C ASN A 511 -24.00 31.96 -23.13
N ALA A 512 -22.90 32.07 -22.37
CA ALA A 512 -22.97 32.13 -20.92
C ALA A 512 -21.95 33.14 -20.38
N ARG A 513 -22.45 34.33 -19.98
CA ARG A 513 -21.65 35.37 -19.31
C ARG A 513 -21.26 34.94 -17.90
N ARG A 514 -19.99 35.18 -17.57
CA ARG A 514 -19.39 35.00 -16.23
C ARG A 514 -20.08 35.92 -15.22
N ILE A 515 -20.65 35.36 -14.16
CA ILE A 515 -21.12 36.11 -12.99
C ILE A 515 -19.95 36.21 -12.01
N THR A 516 -19.47 37.43 -11.76
CA THR A 516 -18.45 37.72 -10.75
C THR A 516 -19.13 37.89 -9.39
N PRO A 517 -18.57 37.34 -8.29
CA PRO A 517 -19.11 37.60 -6.95
C PRO A 517 -18.89 39.08 -6.58
N ILE A 518 -19.94 39.71 -6.06
CA ILE A 518 -19.87 41.04 -5.46
C ILE A 518 -19.00 40.92 -4.19
N LYS A 519 -17.93 41.72 -4.11
CA LYS A 519 -17.15 41.88 -2.87
C LYS A 519 -18.00 42.66 -1.87
N ASN A 520 -18.06 42.18 -0.63
CA ASN A 520 -18.50 42.99 0.51
C ASN A 520 -17.47 44.09 0.80
#